data_AF-A0A2N9NY91-F1
#
_entry.id   AF-A0A2N9NY91-F1
#
_cell.length_a   1.000
_cell.length_b   1.000
_cell.length_c   1.000
_cell.angle_alpha   90.00
_cell.angle_beta   90.00
_cell.angle_gamma   90.00
#
_symmetry.space_group_name_H-M   'P 1'
#
loop_
_entity.id
_entity.type
_entity.pdbx_description
1 polymer ?
#
loop_
_entity_poly.entity_id
_entity_poly.type
_entity_poly.pdbx_seq_one_letter_code
_entity_poly.pdbx_strand_id
1 'polypeptide(L)'
;MLRSGPTVAGRVCVAMVAAFLDCLQPAYAQEPPEILQAAHSFDVSIPSAPPIGQSFTPIVTSPVSIALAYADLNPWESPITVTLELLNGTNGLASSTVILPDAYFGFYDVGFPSVCLTAGTLYTVEVTTPTPRWAVGVMNSNAYAGGELLIDGSFDPLADLTFRVTPIPSSLTPSLTLSYLGDGNARVLTTNTLTGVLYVLQTTSDFVNWTILATNRAAGICLTNSVPVTNAMLFYRLTFWR
;
A
#
# COMPACT_ATOMS: atom_id res chain seq x y z
N MET A 1 16.04 -17.19 -59.87
CA MET A 1 14.74 -16.88 -59.23
C MET A 1 14.75 -17.46 -57.81
N LEU A 2 15.08 -16.66 -56.81
CA LEU A 2 14.98 -17.04 -55.40
C LEU A 2 13.59 -16.58 -54.90
N ARG A 3 12.73 -17.54 -54.53
CA ARG A 3 11.41 -17.26 -53.96
C ARG A 3 11.57 -16.88 -52.48
N SER A 4 11.19 -15.67 -52.12
CA SER A 4 11.00 -15.24 -50.73
C SER A 4 9.77 -15.95 -50.15
N GLY A 5 9.96 -16.73 -49.09
CA GLY A 5 8.87 -17.32 -48.32
C GLY A 5 8.12 -16.29 -47.47
N PRO A 6 6.88 -16.60 -47.04
CA PRO A 6 6.01 -15.68 -46.34
C PRO A 6 6.50 -15.41 -44.90
N THR A 7 6.55 -14.13 -44.53
CA THR A 7 6.85 -13.65 -43.18
C THR A 7 5.65 -13.97 -42.28
N VAL A 8 5.83 -14.89 -41.33
CA VAL A 8 4.79 -15.22 -40.33
C VAL A 8 4.80 -14.15 -39.25
N ALA A 9 3.75 -13.33 -39.19
CA ALA A 9 3.54 -12.39 -38.10
C ALA A 9 3.12 -13.15 -36.83
N GLY A 10 4.08 -13.42 -35.94
CA GLY A 10 3.81 -13.99 -34.63
C GLY A 10 3.03 -13.02 -33.75
N ARG A 11 1.84 -13.41 -33.30
CA ARG A 11 1.08 -12.66 -32.29
C ARG A 11 1.71 -12.92 -30.92
N VAL A 12 2.22 -11.86 -30.27
CA VAL A 12 2.69 -11.92 -28.88
C VAL A 12 1.49 -11.70 -27.96
N CYS A 13 1.12 -12.73 -27.19
CA CYS A 13 0.16 -12.59 -26.11
C CYS A 13 0.89 -12.12 -24.84
N VAL A 14 0.67 -10.87 -24.45
CA VAL A 14 1.10 -10.36 -23.14
C VAL A 14 0.02 -10.72 -22.13
N ALA A 15 0.26 -11.73 -21.29
CA ALA A 15 -0.57 -11.97 -20.13
C ALA A 15 -0.22 -10.92 -19.06
N MET A 16 -0.95 -9.80 -19.06
CA MET A 16 -0.95 -8.90 -17.91
C MET A 16 -1.74 -9.56 -16.78
N VAL A 17 -1.07 -9.85 -15.67
CA VAL A 17 -1.75 -10.10 -14.41
C VAL A 17 -2.42 -8.78 -14.02
N ALA A 18 -3.76 -8.76 -14.03
CA ALA A 18 -4.54 -7.62 -13.57
C ALA A 18 -4.36 -7.47 -12.05
N ALA A 19 -3.30 -6.77 -11.64
CA ALA A 19 -3.17 -6.28 -10.27
C ALA A 19 -4.07 -5.05 -10.12
N PHE A 20 -4.84 -4.99 -9.02
CA PHE A 20 -5.62 -3.86 -8.51
C PHE A 20 -5.24 -2.49 -9.10
N LEU A 21 -5.87 -2.11 -10.21
CA LEU A 21 -5.45 -0.94 -11.01
C LEU A 21 -6.06 0.38 -10.51
N ASP A 22 -7.12 0.33 -9.70
CA ASP A 22 -7.95 1.50 -9.38
C ASP A 22 -7.39 2.41 -8.26
N CYS A 23 -6.24 2.06 -7.66
CA CYS A 23 -5.61 2.88 -6.62
C CYS A 23 -4.14 3.26 -6.90
N LEU A 24 -3.67 3.06 -8.13
CA LEU A 24 -2.30 3.43 -8.48
C LEU A 24 -2.18 4.96 -8.60
N GLN A 25 -1.76 5.60 -7.50
CA GLN A 25 -1.34 7.01 -7.55
C GLN A 25 -0.07 7.13 -8.42
N PRO A 26 0.12 8.25 -9.14
CA PRO A 26 1.40 8.58 -9.74
C PRO A 26 2.46 8.62 -8.63
N ALA A 27 3.68 8.17 -8.94
CA ALA A 27 4.80 8.26 -8.01
C ALA A 27 4.98 9.73 -7.59
N TYR A 28 4.76 10.03 -6.31
CA TYR A 28 5.07 11.34 -5.77
C TYR A 28 6.60 11.52 -5.74
N ALA A 29 7.08 12.70 -6.16
CA ALA A 29 8.50 13.05 -6.07
C ALA A 29 8.96 13.30 -4.61
N GLN A 30 8.01 13.40 -3.68
CA GLN A 30 8.19 13.61 -2.24
C GLN A 30 7.32 12.60 -1.49
N GLU A 31 7.68 12.24 -0.26
CA GLU A 31 6.81 11.39 0.57
C GLU A 31 5.40 11.99 0.67
N PRO A 32 4.35 11.18 0.48
CA PRO A 32 2.99 11.67 0.49
C PRO A 32 2.63 12.24 1.87
N PRO A 33 1.82 13.31 1.94
CA PRO A 33 1.49 13.94 3.20
C PRO A 33 0.77 12.99 4.14
N GLU A 34 1.24 12.93 5.37
CA GLU A 34 0.66 12.16 6.48
C GLU A 34 -0.33 13.02 7.27
N ILE A 35 -1.39 12.41 7.78
CA ILE A 35 -2.20 13.00 8.86
C ILE A 35 -1.55 12.61 10.18
N LEU A 36 -1.12 13.57 10.99
CA LEU A 36 -0.48 13.34 12.28
C LEU A 36 -1.14 14.15 13.38
N GLN A 37 -1.77 13.46 14.34
CA GLN A 37 -2.23 13.99 15.61
C GLN A 37 -1.44 13.33 16.75
N ALA A 38 -0.27 13.90 17.05
CA ALA A 38 0.66 13.35 18.03
C ALA A 38 0.42 13.82 19.47
N ALA A 39 -0.49 14.77 19.67
CA ALA A 39 -0.81 15.28 20.99
C ALA A 39 -1.61 14.23 21.79
N HIS A 40 -1.29 14.09 23.07
CA HIS A 40 -1.87 13.10 23.96
C HIS A 40 -2.03 13.73 25.35
N SER A 41 -3.26 13.75 25.89
CA SER A 41 -3.57 14.27 27.23
C SER A 41 -3.85 13.17 28.26
N PHE A 42 -4.60 12.13 27.90
CA PHE A 42 -4.98 11.04 28.79
C PHE A 42 -5.37 9.79 28.00
N ASP A 43 -5.43 8.65 28.69
CA ASP A 43 -5.82 7.35 28.12
C ASP A 43 -7.29 7.02 28.44
N VAL A 44 -8.00 6.44 27.47
CA VAL A 44 -9.35 5.89 27.64
C VAL A 44 -9.33 4.39 27.38
N SER A 45 -9.83 3.60 28.33
CA SER A 45 -9.97 2.16 28.16
C SER A 45 -10.94 1.86 27.02
N ILE A 46 -10.50 1.09 26.03
CA ILE A 46 -11.28 0.80 24.81
C ILE A 46 -12.67 0.22 25.12
N PRO A 47 -12.85 -0.78 26.01
CA PRO A 47 -14.18 -1.31 26.30
C PRO A 47 -15.00 -0.45 27.26
N SER A 48 -14.46 0.63 27.82
CA SER A 48 -15.23 1.49 28.74
C SER A 48 -16.17 2.46 28.02
N ALA A 49 -15.94 2.73 26.73
CA ALA A 49 -16.74 3.67 25.95
C ALA A 49 -16.98 3.25 24.48
N PRO A 50 -17.48 2.03 24.20
CA PRO A 50 -17.65 1.55 22.83
C PRO A 50 -18.90 2.14 22.15
N PRO A 51 -18.87 2.35 20.81
CA PRO A 51 -17.69 2.33 19.97
C PRO A 51 -16.75 3.50 20.28
N ILE A 52 -15.45 3.25 20.18
CA ILE A 52 -14.41 4.27 20.25
C ILE A 52 -13.62 4.28 18.94
N GLY A 53 -13.30 5.46 18.44
CA GLY A 53 -12.70 5.60 17.12
C GLY A 53 -12.34 7.04 16.76
N GLN A 54 -11.90 7.23 15.53
CA GLN A 54 -11.55 8.55 15.00
C GLN A 54 -12.09 8.65 13.57
N SER A 55 -12.86 9.70 13.28
CA SER A 55 -13.11 10.07 11.90
C SER A 55 -11.96 10.89 11.32
N PHE A 56 -11.73 10.77 10.02
CA PHE A 56 -10.67 11.52 9.34
C PHE A 56 -10.95 11.68 7.85
N THR A 57 -10.33 12.70 7.26
CA THR A 57 -10.45 13.01 5.83
C THR A 57 -9.08 12.85 5.17
N PRO A 58 -8.84 11.79 4.38
CA PRO A 58 -7.58 11.56 3.68
C PRO A 58 -7.24 12.73 2.77
N ILE A 59 -5.95 13.06 2.75
CA ILE A 59 -5.41 14.15 1.92
C ILE A 59 -5.06 13.64 0.52
N VAL A 60 -4.76 12.35 0.41
CA VAL A 60 -4.41 11.67 -0.84
C VAL A 60 -5.25 10.41 -1.03
N THR A 61 -5.54 10.07 -2.28
CA THR A 61 -6.27 8.85 -2.62
C THR A 61 -5.31 7.68 -2.61
N SER A 62 -5.29 6.85 -1.58
CA SER A 62 -4.29 5.77 -1.46
C SER A 62 -4.80 4.64 -0.58
N PRO A 63 -4.18 3.44 -0.62
CA PRO A 63 -4.19 2.59 0.55
C PRO A 63 -3.49 3.30 1.71
N VAL A 64 -3.86 2.94 2.94
CA VAL A 64 -3.35 3.61 4.14
C VAL A 64 -2.93 2.62 5.22
N SER A 65 -1.97 3.05 6.03
CA SER A 65 -1.72 2.54 7.36
C SER A 65 -2.33 3.52 8.36
N ILE A 66 -3.03 3.00 9.35
CA ILE A 66 -3.62 3.79 10.43
C ILE A 66 -2.96 3.35 11.73
N ALA A 67 -2.47 4.30 12.52
CA ALA A 67 -1.98 4.01 13.85
C ALA A 67 -2.74 4.82 14.90
N LEU A 68 -3.05 4.16 16.01
CA LEU A 68 -3.52 4.78 17.24
C LEU A 68 -2.41 4.68 18.28
N ALA A 69 -2.33 5.64 19.20
CA ALA A 69 -1.48 5.51 20.37
C ALA A 69 -2.17 4.62 21.40
N TYR A 70 -1.54 3.49 21.74
CA TYR A 70 -2.05 2.54 22.73
C TYR A 70 -1.30 2.66 24.06
N ALA A 71 -1.97 2.27 25.13
CA ALA A 71 -1.39 2.03 26.44
C ALA A 71 -1.89 0.71 27.02
N ASP A 72 -0.99 -0.07 27.64
CA ASP A 72 -1.32 -1.26 28.42
C ASP A 72 -1.77 -0.85 29.83
N LEU A 73 -3.07 -0.93 30.12
CA LEU A 73 -3.62 -0.60 31.44
C LEU A 73 -3.71 -1.81 32.37
N ASN A 74 -3.86 -3.01 31.82
CA ASN A 74 -4.03 -4.25 32.60
C ASN A 74 -3.18 -5.38 32.00
N PRO A 75 -1.87 -5.43 32.31
CA PRO A 75 -0.91 -6.33 31.63
C PRO A 75 -1.15 -7.82 31.88
N TRP A 76 -2.05 -8.16 32.81
CA TRP A 76 -2.41 -9.54 33.15
C TRP A 76 -3.60 -10.08 32.35
N GLU A 77 -4.30 -9.20 31.63
CA GLU A 77 -5.49 -9.57 30.86
C GLU A 77 -5.11 -10.21 29.52
N SER A 78 -5.96 -11.14 29.06
CA SER A 78 -5.77 -11.89 27.82
C SER A 78 -7.13 -12.18 27.17
N PRO A 79 -7.27 -12.10 25.84
CA PRO A 79 -6.20 -11.93 24.84
C PRO A 79 -5.68 -10.49 24.69
N ILE A 80 -4.50 -10.37 24.08
CA ILE A 80 -3.76 -9.12 23.78
C ILE A 80 -4.03 -8.54 22.39
N THR A 81 -5.20 -8.84 21.86
CA THR A 81 -5.59 -8.44 20.50
C THR A 81 -6.34 -7.12 20.50
N VAL A 82 -6.09 -6.29 19.50
CA VAL A 82 -6.95 -5.16 19.13
C VAL A 82 -7.42 -5.34 17.69
N THR A 83 -8.66 -4.94 17.42
CA THR A 83 -9.26 -4.99 16.09
C THR A 83 -9.59 -3.57 15.66
N LEU A 84 -9.10 -3.17 14.49
CA LEU A 84 -9.50 -1.94 13.83
C LEU A 84 -10.51 -2.26 12.74
N GLU A 85 -11.59 -1.48 12.69
CA GLU A 85 -12.57 -1.51 11.61
C GLU A 85 -12.57 -0.16 10.89
N LEU A 86 -12.37 -0.19 9.58
CA LEU A 86 -12.35 0.99 8.73
C LEU A 86 -13.70 1.12 8.03
N LEU A 87 -14.34 2.28 8.16
CA LEU A 87 -15.72 2.53 7.76
C LEU A 87 -15.84 3.74 6.83
N ASN A 88 -16.85 3.72 5.96
CA ASN A 88 -17.36 4.88 5.23
C ASN A 88 -18.83 5.12 5.62
N GLY A 89 -19.07 6.11 6.48
CA GLY A 89 -20.32 6.21 7.22
C GLY A 89 -20.49 4.97 8.11
N THR A 90 -21.62 4.28 7.99
CA THR A 90 -21.89 3.02 8.71
C THR A 90 -21.47 1.76 7.94
N ASN A 91 -20.86 1.90 6.76
CA ASN A 91 -20.48 0.77 5.93
C ASN A 91 -19.04 0.34 6.25
N GLY A 92 -18.87 -0.89 6.74
CA GLY A 92 -17.54 -1.49 6.92
C GLY A 92 -16.83 -1.71 5.58
N LEU A 93 -15.61 -1.18 5.46
CA LEU A 93 -14.76 -1.34 4.28
C LEU A 93 -13.74 -2.46 4.46
N ALA A 94 -13.12 -2.53 5.64
CA ALA A 94 -12.16 -3.56 6.00
C ALA A 94 -12.00 -3.65 7.52
N SER A 95 -11.51 -4.79 7.98
CA SER A 95 -11.16 -5.04 9.38
C SER A 95 -9.80 -5.72 9.46
N SER A 96 -9.04 -5.39 10.50
CA SER A 96 -7.75 -6.01 10.78
C SER A 96 -7.56 -6.20 12.28
N THR A 97 -7.16 -7.41 12.67
CA THR A 97 -6.86 -7.76 14.07
C THR A 97 -5.37 -7.98 14.22
N VAL A 98 -4.77 -7.29 15.19
CA VAL A 98 -3.34 -7.37 15.50
C VAL A 98 -3.12 -7.77 16.94
N ILE A 99 -1.91 -8.27 17.23
CA ILE A 99 -1.44 -8.57 18.58
C ILE A 99 -0.47 -7.46 18.98
N LEU A 100 -0.78 -6.74 20.06
CA LEU A 100 0.14 -5.77 20.63
C LEU A 100 1.14 -6.46 21.56
N PRO A 101 2.42 -6.03 21.61
CA PRO A 101 3.41 -6.55 22.55
C PRO A 101 2.97 -6.34 24.02
N ASP A 102 3.47 -7.17 24.94
CA ASP A 102 3.25 -6.93 26.37
C ASP A 102 3.86 -5.60 26.82
N ALA A 103 3.18 -4.88 27.73
CA ALA A 103 3.58 -3.58 28.25
C ALA A 103 3.80 -2.51 27.16
N TYR A 104 3.06 -2.62 26.06
CA TYR A 104 3.18 -1.71 24.93
C TYR A 104 2.66 -0.30 25.24
N PHE A 105 3.39 0.70 24.75
CA PHE A 105 3.02 2.11 24.82
C PHE A 105 3.48 2.84 23.55
N GLY A 106 2.58 3.53 22.87
CA GLY A 106 2.89 4.32 21.67
C GLY A 106 2.06 3.96 20.43
N PHE A 107 2.49 4.43 19.26
CA PHE A 107 1.79 4.23 17.99
C PHE A 107 2.01 2.84 17.38
N TYR A 108 0.93 2.10 17.20
CA TYR A 108 0.95 0.83 16.48
C TYR A 108 0.23 0.92 15.14
N ASP A 109 0.96 0.70 14.05
CA ASP A 109 0.46 0.78 12.67
C ASP A 109 -0.31 -0.47 12.24
N VAL A 110 -1.48 -0.26 11.64
CA VAL A 110 -2.31 -1.29 11.03
C VAL A 110 -2.58 -0.92 9.58
N GLY A 111 -2.08 -1.75 8.65
CA GLY A 111 -2.20 -1.52 7.22
C GLY A 111 -3.53 -2.00 6.63
N PHE A 112 -4.09 -1.22 5.70
CA PHE A 112 -5.25 -1.55 4.88
C PHE A 112 -4.90 -1.53 3.38
N PRO A 113 -4.00 -2.42 2.91
CA PRO A 113 -3.47 -2.36 1.54
C PRO A 113 -4.51 -2.68 0.45
N SER A 114 -5.63 -3.33 0.81
CA SER A 114 -6.71 -3.68 -0.11
C SER A 114 -7.79 -2.61 -0.25
N VAL A 115 -7.75 -1.54 0.55
CA VAL A 115 -8.77 -0.49 0.55
C VAL A 115 -8.14 0.79 0.01
N CYS A 116 -8.68 1.31 -1.08
CA CYS A 116 -8.30 2.62 -1.59
C CYS A 116 -9.19 3.70 -0.98
N LEU A 117 -8.63 4.57 -0.14
CA LEU A 117 -9.36 5.72 0.35
C LEU A 117 -9.37 6.82 -0.72
N THR A 118 -10.44 7.60 -0.78
CA THR A 118 -10.55 8.76 -1.68
C THR A 118 -10.23 10.04 -0.92
N ALA A 119 -9.35 10.86 -1.48
CA ALA A 119 -9.02 12.17 -0.91
C ALA A 119 -10.28 13.04 -0.74
N GLY A 120 -10.41 13.69 0.41
CA GLY A 120 -11.55 14.56 0.71
C GLY A 120 -12.83 13.84 1.17
N THR A 121 -12.85 12.51 1.19
CA THR A 121 -13.99 11.72 1.73
C THR A 121 -13.80 11.46 3.21
N LEU A 122 -14.84 11.62 4.03
CA LEU A 122 -14.80 11.31 5.45
C LEU A 122 -14.86 9.79 5.67
N TYR A 123 -13.89 9.24 6.40
CA TYR A 123 -13.86 7.85 6.86
C TYR A 123 -13.82 7.81 8.38
N THR A 124 -14.09 6.65 8.97
CA THR A 124 -13.94 6.43 10.41
C THR A 124 -13.15 5.15 10.65
N VAL A 125 -12.23 5.19 11.60
CA VAL A 125 -11.61 3.99 12.15
C VAL A 125 -12.15 3.76 13.55
N GLU A 126 -12.75 2.60 13.78
CA GLU A 126 -13.17 2.13 15.10
C GLU A 126 -12.14 1.14 15.63
N VAL A 127 -11.97 1.10 16.95
CA VAL A 127 -11.11 0.14 17.62
C VAL A 127 -11.85 -0.61 18.70
N THR A 128 -11.65 -1.92 18.75
CA THR A 128 -12.22 -2.80 19.77
C THR A 128 -11.18 -3.75 20.33
N THR A 129 -11.42 -4.24 21.54
CA THR A 129 -10.67 -5.33 22.19
C THR A 129 -11.64 -6.12 23.07
N PRO A 130 -11.46 -7.45 23.21
CA PRO A 130 -12.31 -8.27 24.07
C PRO A 130 -12.02 -8.10 25.56
N THR A 131 -10.94 -7.40 25.94
CA THR A 131 -10.51 -7.25 27.35
C THR A 131 -10.26 -5.79 27.71
N PRO A 132 -10.32 -5.41 29.00
CA PRO A 132 -9.96 -4.07 29.47
C PRO A 132 -8.45 -3.80 29.44
N ARG A 133 -7.65 -4.63 28.76
CA ARG A 133 -6.19 -4.48 28.71
C ARG A 133 -5.74 -3.18 28.08
N TRP A 134 -6.34 -2.84 26.95
CA TRP A 134 -5.86 -1.76 26.09
C TRP A 134 -6.66 -0.48 26.29
N ALA A 135 -5.94 0.63 26.30
CA ALA A 135 -6.47 1.96 26.15
C ALA A 135 -5.92 2.64 24.90
N VAL A 136 -6.60 3.70 24.47
CA VAL A 136 -6.13 4.61 23.44
C VAL A 136 -5.94 6.01 24.02
N GLY A 137 -4.90 6.71 23.54
CA GLY A 137 -4.65 8.09 23.91
C GLY A 137 -5.68 9.03 23.29
N VAL A 138 -6.07 10.06 24.05
CA VAL A 138 -7.05 11.09 23.67
C VAL A 138 -6.46 12.48 23.90
N MET A 139 -6.84 13.44 23.06
CA MET A 139 -6.50 14.86 23.16
C MET A 139 -7.77 15.72 23.05
N ASN A 140 -7.92 16.73 23.93
CA ASN A 140 -9.15 17.55 24.02
C ASN A 140 -8.92 19.07 23.83
N SER A 141 -7.74 19.48 23.34
CA SER A 141 -7.38 20.89 23.18
C SER A 141 -6.67 21.25 21.88
N ASN A 142 -6.66 20.33 20.91
CA ASN A 142 -6.04 20.54 19.59
C ASN A 142 -6.75 19.71 18.51
N ALA A 143 -8.07 19.81 18.39
CA ALA A 143 -8.85 18.95 17.49
C ALA A 143 -8.34 18.97 16.03
N TYR A 144 -8.20 17.80 15.41
CA TYR A 144 -7.83 17.62 14.02
C TYR A 144 -9.00 18.07 13.15
N ALA A 145 -8.78 19.13 12.36
CA ALA A 145 -9.86 19.80 11.63
C ALA A 145 -10.58 18.94 10.57
N GLY A 146 -10.05 17.77 10.20
CA GLY A 146 -10.64 16.88 9.19
C GLY A 146 -11.42 15.71 9.78
N GLY A 147 -11.68 15.70 11.08
CA GLY A 147 -12.21 14.55 11.80
C GLY A 147 -12.65 14.88 13.23
N GLU A 148 -13.21 13.87 13.89
CA GLU A 148 -13.80 13.96 15.23
C GLU A 148 -13.58 12.63 15.96
N LEU A 149 -13.35 12.67 17.27
CA LEU A 149 -13.38 11.49 18.13
C LEU A 149 -14.77 10.84 18.08
N LEU A 150 -14.83 9.54 17.83
CA LEU A 150 -16.02 8.73 18.10
C LEU A 150 -15.87 8.12 19.49
N ILE A 151 -16.81 8.37 20.39
CA ILE A 151 -16.82 7.80 21.74
C ILE A 151 -18.27 7.61 22.21
N ASP A 152 -18.59 6.48 22.83
CA ASP A 152 -19.96 6.13 23.25
C ASP A 152 -20.99 6.29 22.11
N GLY A 153 -20.58 6.02 20.87
CA GLY A 153 -21.44 6.11 19.68
C GLY A 153 -21.76 7.54 19.24
N SER A 154 -21.13 8.55 19.84
CA SER A 154 -21.29 9.97 19.49
C SER A 154 -19.97 10.56 19.02
N PHE A 155 -20.03 11.45 18.03
CA PHE A 155 -18.86 12.21 17.60
C PHE A 155 -18.67 13.45 18.48
N ASP A 156 -17.47 13.61 19.02
CA ASP A 156 -17.06 14.78 19.80
C ASP A 156 -16.11 15.66 18.94
N PRO A 157 -16.55 16.85 18.50
CA PRO A 157 -15.74 17.75 17.68
C PRO A 157 -14.63 18.46 18.44
N LEU A 158 -14.58 18.32 19.77
CA LEU A 158 -13.59 18.98 20.63
C LEU A 158 -12.45 18.06 21.03
N ALA A 159 -12.49 16.80 20.63
CA ALA A 159 -11.48 15.80 20.97
C ALA A 159 -11.09 14.94 19.77
N ASP A 160 -9.91 14.34 19.87
CA ASP A 160 -9.43 13.30 18.97
C ASP A 160 -8.80 12.16 19.75
N LEU A 161 -8.71 11.00 19.10
CA LEU A 161 -7.66 10.05 19.43
C LEU A 161 -6.28 10.64 19.10
N THR A 162 -5.25 10.17 19.78
CA THR A 162 -3.86 10.33 19.34
C THR A 162 -3.64 9.36 18.17
N PHE A 163 -3.66 9.85 16.93
CA PHE A 163 -3.66 9.01 15.74
C PHE A 163 -2.76 9.51 14.62
N ARG A 164 -2.47 8.62 13.67
CA ARG A 164 -1.91 8.98 12.37
C ARG A 164 -2.48 8.15 11.24
N VAL A 165 -2.47 8.73 10.05
CA VAL A 165 -2.82 8.06 8.80
C VAL A 165 -1.71 8.30 7.79
N THR A 166 -1.00 7.23 7.46
CA THR A 166 0.13 7.24 6.54
C THR A 166 -0.30 6.58 5.23
N PRO A 167 -0.23 7.27 4.09
CA PRO A 167 -0.42 6.64 2.79
C PRO A 167 0.57 5.47 2.63
N ILE A 168 0.05 4.28 2.33
CA ILE A 168 0.90 3.18 1.89
C ILE A 168 1.28 3.52 0.44
N PRO A 169 2.58 3.67 0.13
CA PRO A 169 2.99 3.89 -1.24
C PRO A 169 2.39 2.77 -2.09
N SER A 170 1.73 3.11 -3.20
CA SER A 170 1.38 2.13 -4.21
C SER A 170 2.69 1.41 -4.54
N SER A 171 2.79 0.14 -4.19
CA SER A 171 3.90 -0.69 -4.62
C SER A 171 3.92 -0.52 -6.12
N LEU A 172 4.93 0.20 -6.63
CA LEU A 172 5.03 0.47 -8.04
C LEU A 172 5.18 -0.90 -8.68
N THR A 173 4.08 -1.43 -9.22
CA THR A 173 4.15 -2.68 -9.96
C THR A 173 4.94 -2.31 -11.21
N PRO A 174 6.16 -2.80 -11.34
CA PRO A 174 7.01 -2.38 -12.43
C PRO A 174 6.40 -2.93 -13.71
N SER A 175 6.07 -2.02 -14.62
CA SER A 175 5.47 -2.38 -15.90
C SER A 175 6.56 -2.54 -16.94
N LEU A 176 6.41 -3.58 -17.77
CA LEU A 176 7.24 -3.83 -18.94
C LEU A 176 6.46 -3.38 -20.18
N THR A 177 7.03 -2.47 -20.96
CA THR A 177 6.53 -2.11 -22.29
C THR A 177 7.50 -2.63 -23.34
N LEU A 178 7.00 -3.45 -24.27
CA LEU A 178 7.77 -3.89 -25.43
C LEU A 178 7.40 -3.02 -26.63
N SER A 179 8.39 -2.46 -27.33
CA SER A 179 8.20 -1.70 -28.56
C SER A 179 9.13 -2.25 -29.65
N TYR A 180 8.61 -2.50 -30.85
CA TYR A 180 9.43 -2.97 -31.98
C TYR A 180 10.10 -1.77 -32.67
N LEU A 181 11.41 -1.86 -32.91
CA LEU A 181 12.21 -0.78 -33.47
C LEU A 181 12.41 -0.88 -35.00
N GLY A 182 11.93 -1.95 -35.63
CA GLY A 182 12.32 -2.30 -37.01
C GLY A 182 13.62 -3.11 -37.05
N ASP A 183 13.99 -3.62 -38.24
CA ASP A 183 15.19 -4.45 -38.49
C ASP A 183 15.35 -5.67 -37.59
N GLY A 184 14.23 -6.13 -37.05
CA GLY A 184 14.24 -7.21 -36.10
C GLY A 184 14.84 -6.84 -34.76
N ASN A 185 14.65 -5.62 -34.27
CA ASN A 185 14.99 -5.25 -32.89
C ASN A 185 13.71 -4.91 -32.12
N ALA A 186 13.72 -5.21 -30.82
CA ALA A 186 12.72 -4.73 -29.87
C ALA A 186 13.40 -3.90 -28.79
N ARG A 187 12.65 -3.00 -28.14
CA ARG A 187 13.03 -2.22 -26.97
C ARG A 187 12.09 -2.61 -25.82
N VAL A 188 12.68 -3.00 -24.71
CA VAL A 188 11.96 -3.32 -23.46
C VAL A 188 12.13 -2.15 -22.49
N LEU A 189 11.10 -1.33 -22.34
CA LEU A 189 11.08 -0.23 -21.37
C LEU A 189 10.48 -0.72 -20.05
N THR A 190 11.22 -0.58 -18.95
CA THR A 190 10.66 -0.72 -17.60
C THR A 190 10.21 0.65 -17.10
N THR A 191 8.94 0.79 -16.75
CA THR A 191 8.39 1.96 -16.07
C THR A 191 7.92 1.59 -14.67
N ASN A 192 7.76 2.58 -13.78
CA ASN A 192 7.33 2.35 -12.40
C ASN A 192 8.28 1.39 -11.65
N THR A 193 9.59 1.51 -11.87
CA THR A 193 10.56 0.72 -11.12
C THR A 193 10.93 1.45 -9.84
N LEU A 194 10.90 0.73 -8.72
CA LEU A 194 11.31 1.27 -7.42
C LEU A 194 12.79 1.66 -7.48
N THR A 195 13.08 2.94 -7.28
CA THR A 195 14.44 3.44 -7.07
C THR A 195 15.07 2.69 -5.90
N GLY A 196 16.23 2.07 -6.11
CA GLY A 196 16.95 1.33 -5.08
C GLY A 196 16.60 -0.16 -4.97
N VAL A 197 15.60 -0.66 -5.70
CA VAL A 197 15.28 -2.10 -5.73
C VAL A 197 15.98 -2.77 -6.91
N LEU A 198 16.85 -3.74 -6.60
CA LEU A 198 17.54 -4.57 -7.58
C LEU A 198 16.56 -5.53 -8.25
N TYR A 199 16.46 -5.42 -9.58
CA TYR A 199 15.75 -6.39 -10.40
C TYR A 199 16.57 -6.85 -11.60
N VAL A 200 16.19 -8.00 -12.13
CA VAL A 200 16.75 -8.61 -13.33
C VAL A 200 15.68 -8.68 -14.40
N LEU A 201 15.97 -8.12 -15.57
CA LEU A 201 15.18 -8.39 -16.78
C LEU A 201 15.67 -9.70 -17.37
N GLN A 202 14.77 -10.66 -17.49
CA GLN A 202 15.05 -11.97 -18.07
C GLN A 202 14.15 -12.23 -19.26
N THR A 203 14.62 -13.14 -20.12
CA THR A 203 13.94 -13.54 -21.34
C THR A 203 14.02 -15.05 -21.51
N THR A 204 13.06 -15.64 -22.21
CA THR A 204 13.01 -17.08 -22.49
C THR A 204 12.24 -17.37 -23.78
N SER A 205 12.52 -18.53 -24.36
CA SER A 205 11.74 -19.12 -25.46
C SER A 205 10.90 -20.33 -25.00
N ASP A 206 11.16 -20.88 -23.82
CA ASP A 206 10.63 -22.19 -23.38
C ASP A 206 10.05 -22.18 -21.95
N PHE A 207 10.07 -21.04 -21.25
CA PHE A 207 9.69 -20.88 -19.83
C PHE A 207 10.53 -21.64 -18.81
N VAL A 208 11.52 -22.42 -19.25
CA VAL A 208 12.40 -23.22 -18.39
C VAL A 208 13.76 -22.54 -18.25
N ASN A 209 14.37 -22.18 -19.38
CA ASN A 209 15.68 -21.57 -19.44
C ASN A 209 15.53 -20.06 -19.59
N TRP A 210 15.95 -19.34 -18.55
CA TRP A 210 15.86 -17.88 -18.49
C TRP A 210 17.24 -17.25 -18.64
N THR A 211 17.40 -16.43 -19.68
CA THR A 211 18.62 -15.65 -19.91
C THR A 211 18.48 -14.26 -19.30
N ILE A 212 19.52 -13.78 -18.61
CA ILE A 212 19.57 -12.43 -18.06
C ILE A 212 19.91 -11.45 -19.18
N LEU A 213 19.04 -10.45 -19.41
CA LEU A 213 19.28 -9.36 -20.36
C LEU A 213 19.92 -8.15 -19.71
N ALA A 214 19.48 -7.79 -18.49
CA ALA A 214 19.94 -6.61 -17.79
C ALA A 214 19.67 -6.71 -16.28
N THR A 215 20.39 -5.91 -15.50
CA THR A 215 20.15 -5.70 -14.07
C THR A 215 20.02 -4.20 -13.81
N ASN A 216 19.06 -3.79 -13.00
CA ASN A 216 19.03 -2.42 -12.49
C ASN A 216 20.01 -2.33 -11.33
N ARG A 217 21.14 -1.66 -11.56
CA ARG A 217 22.10 -1.29 -10.51
C ARG A 217 22.09 0.20 -10.16
N ALA A 218 21.32 1.03 -10.87
CA ALA A 218 21.26 2.46 -10.63
C ALA A 218 19.84 3.01 -10.90
N ALA A 219 19.42 3.94 -10.04
CA ALA A 219 18.08 4.54 -10.02
C ALA A 219 17.65 5.11 -11.38
N GLY A 220 16.38 4.89 -11.76
CA GLY A 220 15.73 5.65 -12.85
C GLY A 220 16.08 5.25 -14.29
N ILE A 221 16.48 4.00 -14.56
CA ILE A 221 16.95 3.62 -15.89
C ILE A 221 15.82 3.12 -16.80
N CYS A 222 15.63 3.83 -17.92
CA CYS A 222 15.09 3.27 -19.15
C CYS A 222 16.15 2.34 -19.77
N LEU A 223 15.99 1.03 -19.63
CA LEU A 223 16.81 0.07 -20.36
C LEU A 223 16.32 0.02 -21.82
N THR A 224 17.22 0.20 -22.78
CA THR A 224 16.94 -0.14 -24.19
C THR A 224 17.85 -1.29 -24.53
N ASN A 225 17.32 -2.50 -24.55
CA ASN A 225 18.05 -3.66 -25.06
C ASN A 225 17.49 -3.99 -26.44
N SER A 226 18.30 -3.82 -27.48
CA SER A 226 17.97 -4.23 -28.85
C SER A 226 18.22 -5.72 -29.00
N VAL A 227 17.15 -6.51 -29.00
CA VAL A 227 17.23 -7.96 -29.17
C VAL A 227 16.99 -8.33 -30.65
N PRO A 228 17.93 -9.03 -31.33
CA PRO A 228 17.73 -9.52 -32.70
C PRO A 228 16.58 -10.55 -32.77
N VAL A 229 15.54 -10.30 -33.59
CA VAL A 229 14.35 -11.16 -33.77
C VAL A 229 14.64 -12.45 -34.52
N THR A 230 15.84 -12.61 -35.08
CA THR A 230 16.27 -13.90 -35.65
C THR A 230 16.37 -14.98 -34.57
N ASN A 231 16.45 -14.59 -33.29
CA ASN A 231 16.19 -15.42 -32.12
C ASN A 231 15.01 -14.83 -31.33
N ALA A 232 13.80 -14.86 -31.88
CA ALA A 232 12.61 -14.29 -31.24
C ALA A 232 12.33 -14.98 -29.90
N MET A 233 12.94 -14.47 -28.84
CA MET A 233 12.60 -14.84 -27.48
C MET A 233 11.20 -14.28 -27.19
N LEU A 234 10.29 -15.17 -26.83
CA LEU A 234 8.85 -14.91 -26.86
C LEU A 234 8.33 -14.30 -25.56
N PHE A 235 9.08 -14.44 -24.46
CA PHE A 235 8.60 -14.06 -23.13
C PHE A 235 9.67 -13.31 -22.36
N TYR A 236 9.23 -12.25 -21.67
CA TYR A 236 10.05 -11.41 -20.81
C TYR A 236 9.47 -11.42 -19.40
N ARG A 237 10.32 -11.34 -18.38
CA ARG A 237 9.89 -11.13 -16.99
C ARG A 237 10.86 -10.24 -16.22
N LEU A 238 10.35 -9.65 -15.15
CA LEU A 238 11.16 -9.02 -14.11
C LEU A 238 11.23 -9.95 -12.91
N THR A 239 12.43 -10.18 -12.40
CA THR A 239 12.67 -10.91 -11.15
C THR A 239 13.30 -9.96 -10.14
N PHE A 240 12.69 -9.82 -8.98
CA PHE A 240 13.18 -9.00 -7.87
C PHE A 240 14.04 -9.86 -6.95
N TRP A 241 15.21 -9.34 -6.55
CA TRP A 241 15.98 -9.96 -5.48
C TRP A 241 15.28 -9.60 -4.15
N ARG A 242 14.87 -10.62 -3.39
CA ARG A 242 14.45 -10.46 -1.99
C ARG A 242 15.65 -10.56 -1.08
#